data_AF-A0A7K1ZI98-F1
#
_entry.id   AF-A0A7K1ZI98-F1
#
_cell.length_a   1.000
_cell.length_b   1.000
_cell.length_c   1.000
_cell.angle_alpha   90.00
_cell.angle_beta   90.00
_cell.angle_gamma   90.00
#
_symmetry.space_group_name_H-M   'P 1'
#
loop_
_entity.id
_entity.type
_entity.pdbx_description
1 polymer ?
#
loop_
_entity_poly.entity_id
_entity_poly.type
_entity_poly.pdbx_seq_one_letter_code
_entity_poly.pdbx_strand_id
1 'polypeptide(L)'
;MENIVPIAIWAAAIILGLGLLGMVLFGIQSIINGKINLVTGAIILVPVVLLLILGLIVGDWAVAGIWTLVIMFVLAVLSLLVSGIRGLFN
;
A
#
# COMPACT_ATOMS: atom_id res chain seq x y z
N MET A 1 -21.66 -28.60 -6.40
CA MET A 1 -20.60 -28.11 -5.49
C MET A 1 -19.44 -27.46 -6.23
N GLU A 2 -19.24 -27.72 -7.54
CA GLU A 2 -18.12 -27.20 -8.34
C GLU A 2 -18.08 -25.66 -8.51
N ASN A 3 -19.21 -24.96 -8.37
CA ASN A 3 -19.27 -23.51 -8.58
C ASN A 3 -19.13 -22.66 -7.30
N ILE A 4 -18.98 -23.29 -6.13
CA ILE A 4 -18.88 -22.57 -4.84
C ILE A 4 -17.54 -21.83 -4.74
N VAL A 5 -16.45 -22.44 -5.21
CA VAL A 5 -15.10 -21.85 -5.13
C VAL A 5 -14.99 -20.59 -6.00
N PRO A 6 -15.38 -20.58 -7.30
CA PRO A 6 -15.35 -19.36 -8.11
C PRO A 6 -16.23 -18.23 -7.54
N ILE A 7 -17.42 -18.56 -7.04
CA ILE A 7 -18.34 -17.57 -6.44
C ILE A 7 -17.72 -16.96 -5.17
N ALA A 8 -17.05 -17.77 -4.34
CA ALA A 8 -16.38 -17.29 -3.14
C ALA A 8 -15.22 -16.35 -3.47
N ILE A 9 -14.44 -16.64 -4.51
CA ILE A 9 -13.33 -15.78 -4.98
C ILE A 9 -13.87 -14.42 -5.43
N TRP A 10 -14.92 -14.40 -6.26
CA TRP A 10 -15.53 -13.15 -6.72
C TRP A 10 -16.16 -12.36 -5.58
N ALA A 11 -16.86 -13.02 -4.66
CA ALA A 11 -17.42 -12.37 -3.48
C ALA A 11 -16.33 -11.73 -2.61
N ALA A 12 -15.23 -12.45 -2.35
CA ALA A 12 -14.09 -11.92 -1.61
C ALA A 12 -13.46 -10.71 -2.32
N ALA A 13 -13.27 -10.80 -3.65
CA ALA A 13 -12.72 -9.70 -4.44
C ALA A 13 -13.61 -8.44 -4.39
N ILE A 14 -14.93 -8.59 -4.48
CA ILE A 14 -15.89 -7.48 -4.37
C ILE A 14 -15.82 -6.85 -2.98
N ILE A 15 -15.84 -7.67 -1.92
CA ILE A 15 -15.78 -7.18 -0.54
C ILE A 15 -14.46 -6.44 -0.29
N LEU A 16 -13.32 -6.98 -0.77
CA LEU A 16 -12.03 -6.32 -0.70
C LEU A 16 -12.05 -4.98 -1.45
N GLY A 17 -12.59 -4.96 -2.66
CA GLY A 17 -12.72 -3.73 -3.46
C GLY A 17 -13.56 -2.66 -2.76
N LEU A 18 -14.71 -3.03 -2.20
CA LEU A 18 -15.58 -2.12 -1.45
C LEU A 18 -14.90 -1.61 -0.16
N GLY A 19 -14.17 -2.48 0.53
CA GLY A 19 -13.39 -2.11 1.72
C GLY A 19 -12.32 -1.07 1.38
N LEU A 20 -11.57 -1.30 0.30
CA LEU A 20 -10.55 -0.36 -0.18
C LEU A 20 -11.16 0.99 -0.59
N LEU A 21 -12.30 0.98 -1.30
CA LEU A 21 -13.02 2.20 -1.65
C LEU A 21 -13.46 2.98 -0.39
N GLY A 22 -14.01 2.29 0.60
CA GLY A 22 -14.38 2.90 1.88
C GLY A 22 -13.17 3.54 2.58
N MET A 23 -12.04 2.83 2.64
CA MET A 23 -10.80 3.35 3.23
C MET A 23 -10.32 4.62 2.53
N VAL A 24 -10.38 4.69 1.20
CA VAL A 24 -10.00 5.89 0.44
C VAL A 24 -10.93 7.05 0.76
N LEU A 25 -12.25 6.83 0.74
CA LEU A 25 -13.24 7.89 1.02
C LEU A 25 -13.09 8.45 2.44
N PHE A 26 -13.02 7.58 3.45
CA PHE A 26 -12.83 8.00 4.84
C PHE A 26 -11.42 8.57 5.08
N GLY A 27 -10.41 8.10 4.36
CA GLY A 27 -9.06 8.65 4.38
C GLY A 27 -9.00 10.09 3.88
N ILE A 28 -9.65 10.38 2.75
CA ILE A 28 -9.77 11.76 2.21
C ILE A 28 -10.50 12.64 3.21
N GLN A 29 -11.62 12.17 3.76
CA GLN A 29 -12.37 12.91 4.77
C GLN A 29 -11.53 13.20 6.03
N SER A 30 -10.64 12.28 6.41
CA SER A 30 -9.72 12.47 7.54
C SER A 30 -8.70 13.59 7.27
N ILE A 31 -8.17 13.66 6.04
CA ILE A 31 -7.24 14.73 5.62
C ILE A 31 -7.95 16.09 5.60
N ILE A 32 -9.16 16.16 5.02
CA ILE A 32 -9.95 17.40 4.95
C ILE A 32 -10.28 17.93 6.36
N ASN A 33 -10.59 17.04 7.30
CA ASN A 33 -10.85 17.39 8.69
C ASN A 33 -9.58 17.72 9.51
N GLY A 34 -8.39 17.73 8.88
CA GLY A 34 -7.12 18.03 9.54
C GLY A 34 -6.68 16.99 10.57
N LYS A 35 -7.29 15.79 10.59
CA LYS A 35 -6.95 14.72 11.54
C LYS A 35 -5.61 14.04 11.21
N ILE A 36 -5.15 14.18 9.97
CA ILE A 36 -3.90 13.62 9.47
C ILE A 36 -3.10 14.73 8.80
N ASN A 37 -1.81 14.84 9.13
CA ASN A 37 -0.88 15.71 8.43
C ASN A 37 -0.70 15.22 6.98
N LEU A 38 -0.83 16.12 6.00
CA LEU A 38 -0.63 15.86 4.57
C LEU A 38 0.65 15.06 4.27
N VAL A 39 1.75 15.36 4.96
CA VAL A 39 3.03 14.67 4.78
C VAL A 39 2.92 13.19 5.18
N THR A 40 2.31 12.91 6.33
CA THR A 40 2.09 11.53 6.79
C THR A 40 1.15 10.78 5.85
N GLY A 41 0.08 11.44 5.38
CA GLY A 41 -0.84 10.87 4.40
C GLY A 41 -0.14 10.51 3.07
N ALA A 42 0.74 11.38 2.59
CA ALA A 42 1.52 11.14 1.37
C ALA A 42 2.46 9.94 1.51
N ILE A 43 3.12 9.78 2.67
CA ILE A 43 4.02 8.64 2.94
C ILE A 43 3.24 7.32 2.94
N ILE A 44 2.04 7.30 3.52
CA ILE A 44 1.18 6.09 3.54
C ILE A 44 0.79 5.64 2.12
N LEU A 45 0.67 6.58 1.18
CA LEU A 45 0.32 6.29 -0.22
C LEU A 45 1.49 5.77 -1.06
N VAL A 46 2.74 5.90 -0.60
CA VAL A 46 3.94 5.46 -1.33
C VAL A 46 3.84 4.02 -1.86
N PRO A 47 3.52 2.99 -1.06
CA PRO A 47 3.43 1.62 -1.57
C PRO A 47 2.35 1.44 -2.64
N VAL A 48 1.22 2.15 -2.53
CA VAL A 48 0.12 2.09 -3.52
C VAL A 48 0.56 2.72 -4.83
N VAL A 49 1.16 3.91 -4.77
CA VAL A 49 1.67 4.61 -5.96
C VAL A 49 2.78 3.79 -6.63
N LEU A 50 3.67 3.20 -5.84
CA LEU A 50 4.75 2.37 -6.34
C LEU A 50 4.21 1.12 -7.06
N LEU A 51 3.22 0.43 -6.49
CA LEU A 51 2.57 -0.70 -7.11
C LEU A 51 1.91 -0.33 -8.44
N LEU A 52 1.21 0.81 -8.49
CA LEU A 52 0.57 1.29 -9.71
C LEU A 52 1.60 1.59 -10.80
N ILE A 53 2.67 2.31 -10.47
CA ILE A 53 3.73 2.63 -11.43
C ILE A 53 4.39 1.35 -11.95
N LEU A 54 4.76 0.43 -11.06
CA LEU A 54 5.40 -0.83 -11.46
C LEU A 54 4.45 -1.73 -12.23
N GLY A 55 3.17 -1.79 -11.87
CA GLY A 55 2.16 -2.56 -12.60
C GLY A 55 1.99 -2.07 -14.03
N LEU A 56 1.99 -0.75 -14.22
CA LEU A 56 1.90 -0.13 -15.55
C LEU A 56 3.18 -0.33 -16.39
N ILE A 57 4.36 -0.36 -15.77
CA ILE A 57 5.65 -0.53 -16.47
C ILE A 57 5.91 -2.00 -16.82
N VAL A 58 5.72 -2.91 -15.87
CA VAL A 58 6.05 -4.34 -16.01
C VAL A 58 4.97 -5.07 -16.81
N GLY A 59 3.72 -4.63 -16.73
CA GLY A 59 2.58 -5.30 -17.37
C GLY A 59 2.12 -6.58 -16.67
N ASP A 60 2.85 -7.03 -15.64
CA ASP A 60 2.50 -8.14 -14.76
C ASP A 60 2.32 -7.63 -13.33
N TRP A 61 1.08 -7.67 -12.85
CA TRP A 61 0.68 -7.19 -11.53
C TRP A 61 1.23 -8.05 -10.38
N ALA A 62 1.47 -9.34 -10.61
CA ALA A 62 2.07 -10.20 -9.59
C ALA A 62 3.55 -9.86 -9.42
N VAL A 63 4.28 -9.71 -10.53
CA VAL A 63 5.70 -9.31 -10.51
C VAL A 63 5.86 -7.90 -9.94
N ALA A 64 4.99 -6.96 -10.31
CA ALA A 64 4.98 -5.62 -9.74
C ALA A 64 4.73 -5.62 -8.22
N GLY A 65 3.85 -6.50 -7.75
CA GLY A 65 3.61 -6.72 -6.31
C GLY A 65 4.86 -7.18 -5.57
N ILE A 66 5.58 -8.15 -6.14
CA ILE A 66 6.84 -8.65 -5.58
C ILE A 66 7.88 -7.52 -5.51
N TRP A 67 8.07 -6.77 -6.60
CA TRP A 67 9.03 -5.67 -6.62
C TRP A 67 8.67 -4.53 -5.67
N THR A 68 7.38 -4.19 -5.54
CA THR A 68 6.90 -3.21 -4.57
C THR A 68 7.30 -3.62 -3.15
N LEU A 69 7.04 -4.90 -2.79
CA LEU A 69 7.41 -5.44 -1.48
C LEU A 69 8.92 -5.35 -1.26
N VAL A 70 9.73 -5.80 -2.23
CA VAL A 70 11.20 -5.77 -2.14
C VAL A 70 11.71 -4.34 -1.95
N ILE A 71 11.23 -3.38 -2.73
CA ILE A 71 11.65 -1.98 -2.64
C ILE A 71 11.29 -1.40 -1.27
N MET A 72 10.05 -1.59 -0.82
CA MET A 72 9.61 -1.08 0.49
C MET A 72 10.40 -1.71 1.64
N PHE A 73 10.74 -3.00 1.53
CA PHE A 73 11.58 -3.67 2.51
C PHE A 73 13.00 -3.07 2.54
N VAL A 74 13.62 -2.84 1.38
CA VAL A 74 14.93 -2.18 1.30
C VAL A 74 14.87 -0.78 1.92
N LEU A 75 13.84 0.02 1.62
CA LEU A 75 13.65 1.34 2.20
C LEU A 75 13.49 1.27 3.73
N ALA A 76 12.76 0.28 4.25
CA ALA A 76 12.60 0.08 5.68
C ALA A 76 13.95 -0.25 6.34
N VAL A 77 14.73 -1.17 5.76
CA VAL A 77 16.07 -1.53 6.27
C VAL A 77 17.00 -0.31 6.25
N LEU A 78 17.05 0.44 5.15
CA LEU A 78 17.87 1.66 5.06
C LEU A 78 17.44 2.70 6.10
N SER A 79 16.13 2.86 6.32
CA SER A 79 15.60 3.77 7.33
C SER A 79 16.01 3.35 8.74
N LEU A 80 16.00 2.05 9.04
CA LEU A 80 16.48 1.53 10.32
C LEU A 80 17.98 1.76 10.51
N LEU A 81 18.79 1.51 9.48
CA LEU A 81 20.24 1.76 9.55
C LEU A 81 20.55 3.23 9.80
N VAL A 82 19.92 4.13 9.05
CA VAL A 82 20.09 5.59 9.23
C VAL A 82 19.63 6.02 10.61
N SER A 83 18.51 5.49 11.10
CA SER A 83 18.00 5.80 12.44
C SER A 83 18.94 5.31 13.54
N GLY A 84 19.50 4.11 13.39
CA GLY A 84 20.49 3.55 14.30
C GLY A 84 21.76 4.40 14.37
N ILE A 85 22.30 4.81 13.21
CA ILE A 85 23.49 5.69 13.15
C ILE A 85 23.19 7.05 13.80
N ARG A 86 22.04 7.66 13.49
CA ARG A 86 21.64 8.95 14.09
C ARG A 86 21.51 8.86 15.60
N GLY A 87 21.00 7.74 16.12
CA GLY A 87 20.90 7.49 17.56
C GLY A 87 22.23 7.36 18.29
N LEU A 88 23.37 7.21 17.58
CA LEU A 88 24.70 7.22 18.19
C LEU A 88 25.27 8.62 18.39
N PHE A 89 24.72 9.61 17.68
CA PHE A 89 25.21 10.99 17.68
C PHE A 89 24.27 11.97 18.41
N ASN A 90 23.12 11.50 18.88
CA ASN A 90 22.18 12.21 19.76
C ASN A 90 22.23 11.61 21.16
#